data_AF-A0A351CA88-F1
#
_entry.id   AF-A0A351CA88-F1
#
_cell.length_a   1.000
_cell.length_b   1.000
_cell.length_c   1.000
_cell.angle_alpha   90.00
_cell.angle_beta   90.00
_cell.angle_gamma   90.00
#
_symmetry.space_group_name_H-M   'P 1'
#
loop_
_entity.id
_entity.type
_entity.pdbx_description
1 polymer ?
#
loop_
_entity_poly.entity_id
_entity_poly.type
_entity_poly.pdbx_seq_one_letter_code
_entity_poly.pdbx_strand_id
1 'polypeptide(L)'
;MKDSLNELHPTAPLSAYEKAVEEGVDPRCIPQYLDGPVPVGSDIVKPVYSDQHNENWKHLFNRQMDLLPGRAGEAYMHGVHLMGMNDGGIPALADLSNALNSATGWQVG
;
A
#
# COMPACT_ATOMS: atom_id res chain seq x y z
N MET A 1 -13.72 -6.35 -52.15
CA MET A 1 -12.30 -6.63 -51.82
C MET A 1 -12.12 -6.14 -50.40
N LYS A 2 -11.98 -7.08 -49.46
CA LYS A 2 -12.22 -6.89 -48.02
C LYS A 2 -11.02 -6.22 -47.32
N ASP A 3 -11.37 -5.34 -46.38
CA ASP A 3 -10.79 -5.10 -45.06
C ASP A 3 -9.26 -5.01 -44.88
N SER A 4 -8.78 -3.79 -44.66
CA SER A 4 -7.55 -3.52 -43.90
C SER A 4 -7.91 -2.94 -42.53
N LEU A 5 -8.08 -3.83 -41.55
CA LEU A 5 -8.03 -3.54 -40.12
C LEU A 5 -6.92 -4.39 -39.52
N ASN A 6 -5.78 -3.78 -39.18
CA ASN A 6 -4.94 -4.14 -38.02
C ASN A 6 -3.67 -3.27 -38.02
N GLU A 7 -3.78 -2.06 -37.50
CA GLU A 7 -2.63 -1.40 -36.90
C GLU A 7 -2.43 -2.02 -35.51
N LEU A 8 -1.30 -2.70 -35.34
CA LEU A 8 -0.91 -3.42 -34.12
C LEU A 8 -0.71 -2.42 -32.97
N HIS A 9 -1.69 -2.32 -32.07
CA HIS A 9 -1.46 -1.80 -30.74
C HIS A 9 -0.42 -2.69 -30.03
N PRO A 10 0.55 -2.13 -29.25
CA PRO A 10 1.35 -2.95 -28.36
C PRO A 10 0.39 -3.65 -27.40
N THR A 11 0.37 -4.97 -27.45
CA THR A 11 -0.54 -5.79 -26.65
C THR A 11 -0.37 -5.38 -25.19
N ALA A 12 -1.45 -4.94 -24.55
CA ALA A 12 -1.45 -4.60 -23.14
C ALA A 12 -0.81 -5.75 -22.34
N PRO A 13 0.00 -5.46 -21.31
CA PRO A 13 0.64 -6.51 -20.54
C PRO A 13 -0.45 -7.41 -19.94
N LEU A 14 -0.30 -8.73 -20.13
CA LEU A 14 -1.21 -9.74 -19.59
C LEU A 14 -1.44 -9.50 -18.09
N SER A 15 -2.68 -9.67 -17.64
CA SER A 15 -3.02 -9.66 -16.22
C SER A 15 -2.30 -10.80 -15.48
N ALA A 16 -2.15 -10.68 -14.17
CA ALA A 16 -1.58 -11.76 -13.36
C ALA A 16 -2.34 -13.09 -13.52
N TYR A 17 -3.64 -13.02 -13.80
CA TYR A 17 -4.49 -14.18 -14.07
C TYR A 17 -4.15 -14.87 -15.38
N GLU A 18 -4.02 -14.10 -16.46
CA GLU A 18 -3.72 -14.64 -17.80
C GLU A 18 -2.30 -15.24 -17.86
N LYS A 19 -1.32 -14.61 -17.21
CA LYS A 19 0.05 -15.14 -17.12
C LYS A 19 0.10 -16.49 -16.42
N ALA A 20 -0.59 -16.63 -15.30
CA ALA A 20 -0.59 -17.87 -14.54
C ALA A 20 -1.28 -19.01 -15.29
N VAL A 21 -2.33 -18.71 -16.07
CA VAL A 21 -3.00 -19.70 -16.94
C VAL A 21 -2.04 -20.26 -17.99
N GLU A 22 -1.21 -19.43 -18.64
CA GLU A 22 -0.18 -19.89 -19.57
C GLU A 22 0.87 -20.78 -18.89
N GLU A 23 1.22 -20.46 -17.64
CA GLU A 23 2.18 -21.22 -16.84
C GLU A 23 1.59 -22.48 -16.19
N GLY A 24 0.29 -22.75 -16.37
CA GLY A 24 -0.40 -23.90 -15.75
C GLY A 24 -0.55 -23.79 -14.23
N VAL A 25 -0.42 -22.58 -13.67
CA VAL A 25 -0.49 -22.28 -12.24
C VAL A 25 -1.81 -21.56 -11.97
N ASP A 26 -2.56 -21.95 -10.93
CA ASP A 26 -3.71 -21.15 -10.50
C ASP A 26 -3.19 -19.78 -10.01
N PRO A 27 -3.56 -18.66 -10.65
CA PRO A 27 -3.07 -17.33 -10.28
C PRO A 27 -3.39 -16.93 -8.84
N ARG A 28 -4.39 -17.56 -8.22
CA ARG A 28 -4.77 -17.34 -6.82
C ARG A 28 -3.87 -18.12 -5.86
N CYS A 29 -3.04 -19.01 -6.37
CA CYS A 29 -2.21 -19.95 -5.62
C CYS A 29 -0.72 -19.80 -5.94
N ILE A 30 -0.28 -18.65 -6.47
CA ILE A 30 1.16 -18.38 -6.67
C ILE A 30 1.80 -18.08 -5.31
N PRO A 31 2.65 -18.98 -4.76
CA PRO A 31 3.31 -18.72 -3.50
C PRO A 31 4.32 -17.59 -3.67
N GLN A 32 4.24 -16.57 -2.80
CA GLN A 32 5.23 -15.50 -2.73
C GLN A 32 6.22 -15.86 -1.63
N TYR A 33 7.49 -16.04 -2.00
CA TYR A 33 8.58 -16.25 -1.06
C TYR A 33 9.38 -14.97 -0.90
N LEU A 34 9.90 -14.73 0.29
CA LEU A 34 10.79 -13.60 0.56
C LEU A 34 12.23 -14.06 0.32
N ASP A 35 13.01 -13.20 -0.34
CA ASP A 35 14.43 -13.44 -0.60
C ASP A 35 15.31 -13.23 0.66
N GLY A 36 14.73 -12.79 1.77
CA GLY A 36 15.43 -12.48 3.00
C GLY A 36 14.50 -12.30 4.20
N PRO A 37 15.07 -12.00 5.38
CA PRO A 37 14.28 -11.73 6.57
C PRO A 37 13.42 -10.47 6.38
N VAL A 38 12.23 -10.46 6.96
CA VAL A 38 11.35 -9.28 6.97
C VAL A 38 12.00 -8.20 7.83
N PRO A 39 12.16 -6.95 7.34
CA PRO A 39 12.64 -5.85 8.18
C PRO A 39 11.60 -5.52 9.26
N VAL A 40 12.06 -5.32 10.50
CA VAL A 40 11.19 -5.06 11.66
C VAL A 40 11.50 -3.68 12.24
N GLY A 41 10.44 -2.93 12.54
CA GLY A 41 10.53 -1.63 13.22
C GLY A 41 11.44 -0.65 12.50
N SER A 42 12.51 -0.22 13.19
CA SER A 42 13.47 0.75 12.68
C SER A 42 14.25 0.28 11.45
N ASP A 43 14.30 -1.03 11.18
CA ASP A 43 14.98 -1.58 10.00
C ASP A 43 14.17 -1.38 8.71
N ILE A 44 12.91 -0.94 8.81
CA ILE A 44 12.06 -0.70 7.64
C ILE A 44 12.46 0.61 6.96
N VAL A 45 13.08 0.48 5.79
CA VAL A 45 13.47 1.63 4.96
C VAL A 45 12.25 2.24 4.28
N LYS A 46 12.04 3.55 4.46
CA LYS A 46 10.98 4.31 3.77
C LYS A 46 11.27 4.37 2.26
N PRO A 47 10.34 3.92 1.38
CA PRO A 47 10.46 4.13 -0.05
C PRO A 47 10.43 5.61 -0.43
N VAL A 48 11.08 5.97 -1.53
CA VAL A 48 10.96 7.30 -2.11
C VAL A 48 9.63 7.39 -2.87
N TYR A 49 8.69 8.16 -2.32
CA TYR A 49 7.40 8.42 -2.94
C TYR A 49 7.47 9.67 -3.82
N SER A 50 6.82 9.61 -4.99
CA SER A 50 6.63 10.78 -5.84
C SER A 50 5.68 11.78 -5.20
N ASP A 51 5.72 13.03 -5.67
CA ASP A 51 4.79 14.07 -5.22
C ASP A 51 3.32 13.64 -5.46
N GLN A 52 3.03 13.00 -6.59
CA GLN A 52 1.70 12.47 -6.88
C GLN A 52 1.23 11.43 -5.84
N HIS A 53 2.13 10.58 -5.33
CA HIS A 53 1.78 9.63 -4.26
C HIS A 53 1.47 10.35 -2.94
N ASN A 54 2.25 11.38 -2.60
CA ASN A 54 2.01 12.16 -1.38
C ASN A 54 0.72 12.99 -1.48
N GLU A 55 0.39 13.52 -2.66
CA GLU A 55 -0.89 14.22 -2.89
C GLU A 55 -2.09 13.27 -2.83
N ASN A 56 -1.95 12.07 -3.38
CA ASN A 56 -2.99 11.03 -3.25
C ASN A 56 -3.21 10.67 -1.78
N TRP A 57 -2.13 10.50 -1.01
CA TRP A 57 -2.22 10.29 0.43
C TRP A 57 -2.97 11.42 1.13
N LYS A 58 -2.57 12.67 0.88
CA LYS A 58 -3.21 13.86 1.46
C LYS A 58 -4.71 13.88 1.17
N HIS A 59 -5.10 13.67 -0.08
CA HIS A 59 -6.50 13.63 -0.48
C HIS A 59 -7.29 12.54 0.25
N LEU A 60 -6.76 11.31 0.29
CA LEU A 60 -7.40 10.17 0.92
C LEU A 60 -7.48 10.32 2.44
N PHE A 61 -6.40 10.77 3.08
CA PHE A 61 -6.33 11.00 4.51
C PHE A 61 -7.38 12.03 4.94
N ASN A 62 -7.42 13.19 4.29
CA ASN A 62 -8.38 14.25 4.64
C ASN A 62 -9.82 13.76 4.46
N ARG A 63 -10.14 13.13 3.32
CA ARG A 63 -11.48 12.57 3.07
C ARG A 63 -11.87 11.53 4.12
N GLN A 64 -10.93 10.68 4.54
CA GLN A 64 -11.20 9.67 5.56
C GLN A 64 -11.44 10.33 6.91
N MET A 65 -10.58 11.28 7.34
CA MET A 65 -10.72 11.96 8.62
C MET A 65 -12.01 12.77 8.75
N ASP A 66 -12.56 13.28 7.65
CA ASP A 66 -13.88 13.94 7.63
C ASP A 66 -15.04 12.95 7.87
N LEU A 67 -14.87 11.68 7.49
CA LEU A 67 -15.93 10.67 7.54
C LEU A 67 -15.92 9.82 8.81
N LEU A 68 -14.77 9.69 9.48
CA LEU A 68 -14.59 8.83 10.64
C LEU A 68 -15.32 9.27 11.93
N PRO A 69 -15.52 10.57 12.23
CA PRO A 69 -16.24 10.97 13.44
C PRO A 69 -17.62 10.34 13.53
N GLY A 70 -17.90 9.67 14.64
CA GLY A 70 -19.15 8.91 14.85
C GLY A 70 -19.24 7.57 14.11
N ARG A 71 -18.21 7.16 13.37
CA ARG A 71 -18.11 5.84 12.71
C ARG A 71 -16.97 4.98 13.26
N ALA A 72 -15.83 5.60 13.54
CA ALA A 72 -14.71 4.97 14.20
C ALA A 72 -14.86 5.04 15.72
N GLY A 73 -14.35 4.03 16.43
CA GLY A 73 -14.24 4.09 17.89
C GLY A 73 -13.14 5.05 18.34
N GLU A 74 -13.26 5.57 19.56
CA GLU A 74 -12.30 6.52 20.16
C GLU A 74 -10.85 6.01 20.12
N ALA A 75 -10.64 4.71 20.36
CA ALA A 75 -9.30 4.11 20.32
C ALA A 75 -8.63 4.25 18.94
N TYR A 76 -9.40 4.19 17.85
CA TYR A 76 -8.89 4.38 16.50
C TYR A 76 -8.46 5.84 16.29
N MET A 77 -9.33 6.78 16.65
CA MET A 77 -9.04 8.22 16.52
C MET A 77 -7.83 8.62 17.36
N HIS A 78 -7.73 8.10 18.60
CA HIS A 78 -6.56 8.27 19.45
C HIS A 78 -5.30 7.67 18.82
N GLY A 79 -5.40 6.47 18.23
CA GLY A 79 -4.28 5.80 17.54
C GLY A 79 -3.73 6.64 16.38
N VAL A 80 -4.60 7.22 15.54
CA VAL A 80 -4.19 8.09 14.43
C VAL A 80 -3.37 9.29 14.94
N HIS A 81 -3.83 9.94 16.01
CA HIS A 81 -3.12 11.07 16.61
C HIS A 81 -1.80 10.64 17.28
N LEU A 82 -1.82 9.56 18.05
CA LEU A 82 -0.65 9.03 18.76
C LEU A 82 0.47 8.62 17.81
N MET A 83 0.11 8.05 16.66
CA MET A 83 1.08 7.68 15.62
C MET A 83 1.56 8.88 14.78
N GLY A 84 1.05 10.10 15.02
CA GLY A 84 1.48 11.30 14.31
C GLY A 84 1.08 11.35 12.83
N MET A 85 0.08 10.54 12.42
CA MET A 85 -0.41 10.52 11.04
C MET A 85 -1.10 11.84 10.70
N ASN A 86 -0.74 12.42 9.56
CA ASN A 86 -1.28 13.69 9.08
C ASN A 86 -1.28 13.73 7.55
N ASP A 87 -1.70 14.86 6.99
CA ASP A 87 -1.87 15.08 5.55
C ASP A 87 -0.57 15.50 4.83
N GLY A 88 0.57 15.52 5.54
CA GLY A 88 1.90 15.91 5.03
C GLY A 88 2.59 14.88 4.12
N GLY A 89 1.93 13.76 3.81
CA GLY A 89 2.44 12.70 2.93
C GLY A 89 2.58 11.35 3.62
N ILE A 90 3.02 10.35 2.86
CA ILE A 90 3.04 8.96 3.34
C ILE A 90 4.08 8.82 4.48
N PRO A 91 3.67 8.38 5.69
CA PRO A 91 4.57 8.26 6.84
C PRO A 91 5.59 7.12 6.65
N ALA A 92 6.75 7.22 7.30
CA ALA A 92 7.68 6.10 7.36
C ALA A 92 7.13 5.03 8.30
N LEU A 93 7.15 3.76 7.89
CA LEU A 93 6.72 2.65 8.76
C LEU A 93 7.60 2.52 10.01
N ALA A 94 8.90 2.85 9.91
CA ALA A 94 9.80 2.90 11.06
C ALA A 94 9.32 3.89 12.14
N ASP A 95 8.91 5.10 11.75
CA ASP A 95 8.40 6.11 12.69
C ASP A 95 7.10 5.65 13.35
N LEU A 96 6.18 5.09 12.56
CA LEU A 96 4.93 4.52 13.08
C LEU A 96 5.19 3.36 14.03
N SER A 97 6.13 2.47 13.70
CA SER A 97 6.50 1.35 14.56
C SER A 97 7.14 1.80 15.86
N ASN A 98 7.92 2.89 15.85
CA ASN A 98 8.50 3.45 17.07
C ASN A 98 7.43 4.05 17.99
N ALA A 99 6.45 4.78 17.43
CA ALA A 99 5.32 5.30 18.18
C ALA A 99 4.45 4.16 18.75
N LEU A 100 4.17 3.14 17.93
CA LEU A 100 3.41 1.96 18.34
C LEU A 100 4.10 1.19 19.47
N ASN A 101 5.41 0.95 19.34
CA ASN A 101 6.19 0.25 20.35
C ASN A 101 6.23 1.01 21.66
N SER A 102 6.44 2.32 21.61
CA SER A 102 6.44 3.18 22.79
C SER A 102 5.10 3.15 23.54
N ALA A 103 3.99 3.08 22.80
CA ALA A 103 2.65 3.10 23.40
C ALA A 103 2.15 1.72 23.85
N THR A 104 2.59 0.63 23.23
CA THR A 104 1.95 -0.69 23.39
C THR A 104 2.91 -1.87 23.50
N GLY A 105 4.19 -1.69 23.19
CA GLY A 105 5.17 -2.76 23.02
C GLY A 105 5.11 -3.48 21.67
N TRP A 106 4.14 -3.16 20.79
CA TRP A 106 4.01 -3.78 19.46
C TRP A 106 4.94 -3.13 18.42
N GLN A 107 5.35 -3.89 17.41
CA GLN A 107 6.20 -3.43 16.32
C GLN A 107 5.66 -3.91 14.97
N VAL A 108 5.98 -3.18 13.90
CA VAL A 108 5.68 -3.54 12.52
C VAL A 108 6.79 -4.45 11.98
N GLY A 109 6.46 -5.60 11.38
CA GLY A 109 7.42 -6.55 10.83
C GLY A 109 6.82 -7.92 10.55
#